data_AF-A0A3B7Q1L7-F1
#
_entry.id   AF-A0A3B7Q1L7-F1
#
_cell.length_a   1.000
_cell.length_b   1.000
_cell.length_c   1.000
_cell.angle_alpha   90.00
_cell.angle_beta   90.00
_cell.angle_gamma   90.00
#
_symmetry.space_group_name_H-M   'P 1'
#
loop_
_entity.id
_entity.type
_entity.pdbx_description
1 polymer ?
#
loop_
_entity_poly.entity_id
_entity_poly.type
_entity_poly.pdbx_seq_one_letter_code
_entity_poly.pdbx_strand_id
1 'polypeptide(L)'
;MWKGFLAGLVVANGFEWVAHKYILHGTHRAGKPRYSPVPDSMKSHWEHHREVRKTDFHDQGYVEGISNWRTKNEIISLAVVAGVFGTAFYPVSKGMSLAVLYCAGNYYYIHRRAHLEPEWAMKRIPWHYDHHMNSNQDANWCVTKPWFDYILGTRVISAPELQEANPLGIALPQVLSDSLNWAVSRIRPAKWVEKKAERLENAAA
;
A
#
# COMPACT_ATOMS: atom_id res chain seq x y z
N MET A 1 1.29 15.48 22.66
CA MET A 1 0.87 14.11 22.32
C MET A 1 0.24 14.02 20.93
N TRP A 2 -0.84 14.76 20.62
CA TRP A 2 -1.54 14.66 19.33
C TRP A 2 -0.70 15.04 18.09
N LYS A 3 0.06 16.14 18.13
CA LYS A 3 0.92 16.58 17.01
C LYS A 3 1.92 15.48 16.60
N GLY A 4 2.54 14.86 17.62
CA GLY A 4 3.45 13.74 17.43
C GLY A 4 2.74 12.51 16.86
N PHE A 5 1.51 12.24 17.28
CA PHE A 5 0.73 11.14 16.71
C PHE A 5 0.46 11.36 15.21
N LEU A 6 0.00 12.55 14.81
CA LEU A 6 -0.23 12.84 13.39
C LEU A 6 1.04 12.79 12.55
N ALA A 7 2.14 13.36 13.05
CA ALA A 7 3.44 13.23 12.37
C ALA A 7 3.85 11.76 12.23
N GLY A 8 3.61 10.95 13.26
CA GLY A 8 3.85 9.52 13.24
C GLY A 8 3.01 8.77 12.20
N LEU A 9 1.74 9.15 11.98
CA LEU A 9 0.91 8.55 10.92
C LEU A 9 1.51 8.79 9.53
N VAL A 10 1.96 10.03 9.25
CA VAL A 10 2.57 10.39 7.97
C VAL A 10 3.89 9.63 7.78
N VAL A 11 4.74 9.58 8.81
CA VAL A 11 6.00 8.83 8.78
C VAL A 11 5.76 7.34 8.55
N ALA A 12 4.78 6.75 9.23
CA ALA A 12 4.44 5.34 9.08
C ALA A 12 3.93 5.01 7.68
N ASN A 13 3.08 5.84 7.07
CA ASN A 13 2.64 5.64 5.68
C ASN A 13 3.78 5.81 4.67
N GLY A 14 4.73 6.72 4.93
CA GLY A 14 5.95 6.82 4.13
C GLY A 14 6.84 5.59 4.25
N PHE A 15 6.99 5.05 5.46
CA PHE A 15 7.71 3.80 5.68
C PHE A 15 7.00 2.61 5.00
N GLU A 16 5.68 2.54 5.09
CA GLU A 16 4.85 1.54 4.39
C GLU A 16 5.18 1.52 2.89
N TRP A 17 5.17 2.67 2.23
CA TRP A 17 5.56 2.81 0.83
C TRP A 17 6.99 2.31 0.56
N VAL A 18 7.96 2.73 1.38
CA VAL A 18 9.39 2.35 1.22
C VAL A 18 9.58 0.85 1.40
N ALA A 19 9.02 0.29 2.47
CA ALA A 19 9.13 -1.13 2.78
C ALA A 19 8.45 -1.97 1.69
N HIS A 20 7.25 -1.59 1.28
CA HIS A 20 6.53 -2.34 0.26
C HIS A 20 7.28 -2.35 -1.08
N LYS A 21 7.81 -1.21 -1.50
CA LYS A 21 8.57 -1.10 -2.76
C LYS A 21 9.94 -1.80 -2.71
N TYR A 22 10.75 -1.51 -1.70
CA TYR A 22 12.18 -1.89 -1.71
C TYR A 22 12.50 -3.14 -0.88
N ILE A 23 11.65 -3.50 0.08
CA ILE A 23 11.83 -4.70 0.92
C ILE A 23 10.93 -5.83 0.41
N LEU A 24 9.65 -5.56 0.19
CA LEU A 24 8.68 -6.61 -0.16
C LEU A 24 8.66 -6.92 -1.66
N HIS A 25 8.66 -5.91 -2.53
CA HIS A 25 8.82 -6.13 -3.98
C HIS A 25 10.29 -6.25 -4.40
N GLY A 26 11.18 -5.58 -3.69
CA GLY A 26 12.61 -5.58 -3.97
C GLY A 26 13.01 -4.66 -5.13
N THR A 27 14.28 -4.28 -5.13
CA THR A 27 14.85 -3.36 -6.12
C THR A 27 15.23 -4.11 -7.39
N HIS A 28 14.76 -3.64 -8.55
CA HIS A 28 15.14 -4.18 -9.85
C HIS A 28 16.64 -3.98 -10.13
N ARG A 29 17.27 -4.99 -10.73
CA ARG A 29 18.69 -4.98 -11.12
C ARG A 29 18.83 -5.58 -12.51
N ALA A 30 19.37 -4.84 -13.47
CA ALA A 30 19.51 -5.32 -14.84
C ALA A 30 20.28 -6.64 -14.90
N GLY A 31 19.69 -7.65 -15.54
CA GLY A 31 20.29 -8.99 -15.67
C GLY A 31 20.41 -9.80 -14.38
N LYS A 32 19.80 -9.36 -13.27
CA LYS A 32 19.85 -10.04 -11.97
C LYS A 32 18.46 -10.15 -11.33
N PRO A 33 18.24 -11.11 -10.43
CA PRO A 33 17.04 -11.13 -9.60
C PRO A 33 16.90 -9.85 -8.78
N ARG A 34 15.66 -9.51 -8.39
CA ARG A 34 15.40 -8.37 -7.48
C ARG A 34 16.17 -8.52 -6.17
N TYR A 35 16.59 -7.40 -5.60
CA TYR A 35 17.29 -7.36 -4.32
C TYR A 35 16.35 -6.90 -3.20
N SER A 36 16.37 -7.60 -2.08
CA SER A 36 15.77 -7.14 -0.83
C SER A 36 16.77 -7.36 0.32
N PRO A 37 16.87 -6.42 1.27
CA PRO A 37 17.62 -6.65 2.51
C PRO A 37 16.95 -7.68 3.43
N VAL A 38 15.70 -8.06 3.17
CA VAL A 38 14.95 -9.09 3.92
C VAL A 38 14.36 -10.12 2.93
N PRO A 39 15.18 -11.06 2.43
CA PRO A 39 14.78 -11.96 1.34
C PRO A 39 13.53 -12.80 1.62
N ASP A 40 13.35 -13.25 2.87
CA ASP A 40 12.19 -14.06 3.24
C ASP A 40 10.88 -13.25 3.19
N SER A 41 10.91 -11.97 3.58
CA SER A 41 9.76 -11.08 3.44
C SER A 41 9.45 -10.77 1.98
N MET A 42 10.47 -10.62 1.13
CA MET A 42 10.26 -10.50 -0.31
C MET A 42 9.63 -11.76 -0.89
N LYS A 43 10.16 -12.95 -0.55
CA LYS A 43 9.62 -14.23 -1.00
C LYS A 43 8.16 -14.41 -0.57
N SER A 44 7.87 -14.17 0.71
CA SER A 44 6.52 -14.23 1.28
C SER A 44 5.55 -13.33 0.52
N HIS A 45 5.98 -12.12 0.20
CA HIS A 45 5.17 -11.13 -0.49
C HIS A 45 4.87 -11.51 -1.95
N TRP A 46 5.87 -11.99 -2.69
CA TRP A 46 5.66 -12.45 -4.07
C TRP A 46 4.79 -13.71 -4.14
N GLU A 47 4.90 -14.62 -3.18
CA GLU A 47 3.99 -15.77 -3.08
C GLU A 47 2.54 -15.33 -2.82
N HIS A 48 2.34 -14.36 -1.92
CA HIS A 48 1.05 -13.72 -1.68
C HIS A 48 0.47 -13.11 -2.96
N HIS A 49 1.23 -12.29 -3.69
CA HIS A 49 0.80 -11.73 -4.98
C HIS A 49 0.39 -12.80 -6.00
N ARG A 50 1.17 -13.88 -6.08
CA ARG A 50 0.90 -14.97 -7.03
C ARG A 50 -0.39 -15.70 -6.70
N GLU A 51 -0.69 -15.88 -5.42
CA GLU A 51 -1.93 -16.51 -4.96
C GLU A 51 -3.13 -15.61 -5.25
N VAL A 52 -3.12 -14.39 -4.72
CA VAL A 52 -4.20 -13.39 -4.82
C VAL A 52 -4.66 -13.15 -6.27
N ARG A 53 -3.74 -13.18 -7.24
CA ARG A 53 -4.07 -13.02 -8.67
C ARG A 53 -4.77 -14.22 -9.30
N LYS A 54 -4.74 -15.38 -8.66
CA LYS A 54 -5.36 -16.63 -9.13
C LYS A 54 -6.66 -16.95 -8.39
N THR A 55 -6.99 -16.17 -7.37
CA THR A 55 -8.07 -16.43 -6.41
C THR A 55 -8.94 -15.19 -6.23
N ASP A 56 -9.09 -14.38 -7.28
CA ASP A 56 -9.95 -13.20 -7.29
C ASP A 56 -9.74 -12.29 -6.06
N PHE A 57 -8.46 -12.03 -5.77
CA PHE A 57 -7.97 -11.22 -4.67
C PHE A 57 -8.03 -11.86 -3.26
N HIS A 58 -8.47 -13.10 -3.12
CA HIS A 58 -8.44 -13.84 -1.86
C HIS A 58 -7.06 -14.41 -1.52
N ASP A 59 -6.76 -14.61 -0.23
CA ASP A 59 -5.54 -15.29 0.23
C ASP A 59 -5.86 -16.28 1.37
N GLN A 60 -5.63 -17.58 1.11
CA GLN A 60 -5.84 -18.67 2.05
C GLN A 60 -4.90 -18.62 3.26
N GLY A 61 -3.72 -18.00 3.11
CA GLY A 61 -2.79 -17.79 4.20
C GLY A 61 -3.41 -16.99 5.36
N TYR A 62 -4.35 -16.08 5.08
CA TYR A 62 -5.08 -15.35 6.13
C TYR A 62 -6.22 -16.14 6.77
N VAL A 63 -6.74 -17.16 6.08
CA VAL A 63 -7.71 -18.12 6.62
C VAL A 63 -7.00 -19.05 7.60
N GLU A 64 -5.85 -19.59 7.19
CA GLU A 64 -4.98 -20.40 8.04
C GLU A 64 -4.41 -19.61 9.24
N GLY A 65 -4.18 -18.31 9.06
CA GLY A 65 -3.69 -17.45 10.13
C GLY A 65 -2.23 -17.75 10.46
N ILE A 66 -1.88 -17.77 11.76
CA ILE A 66 -0.48 -17.88 12.22
C ILE A 66 0.17 -19.24 11.88
N SER A 67 -0.64 -20.27 11.57
CA SER A 67 -0.10 -21.55 11.08
C SER A 67 0.51 -21.42 9.68
N ASN A 68 0.04 -20.46 8.87
CA ASN A 68 0.64 -20.16 7.59
C ASN A 68 1.93 -19.34 7.78
N TRP A 69 3.00 -19.77 7.11
CA TRP A 69 4.31 -19.15 7.26
C TRP A 69 4.34 -17.69 6.77
N ARG A 70 3.57 -17.32 5.73
CA ARG A 70 3.52 -15.96 5.17
C ARG A 70 2.86 -15.00 6.16
N THR A 71 1.71 -15.39 6.70
CA THR A 71 1.00 -14.63 7.73
C THR A 71 1.84 -14.48 9.00
N LYS A 72 2.50 -15.57 9.45
CA LYS A 72 3.45 -15.50 10.56
C LYS A 72 4.61 -14.54 10.27
N ASN A 73 5.18 -14.59 9.07
CA ASN A 73 6.28 -13.71 8.67
C ASN A 73 5.88 -12.24 8.66
N GLU A 74 4.68 -11.91 8.17
CA GLU A 74 4.14 -10.56 8.22
C GLU A 74 3.98 -10.07 9.66
N ILE A 75 3.34 -10.85 10.53
CA ILE A 75 3.14 -10.49 11.95
C ILE A 75 4.47 -10.25 12.65
N ILE A 76 5.46 -11.12 12.45
CA ILE A 76 6.80 -10.96 13.03
C ILE A 76 7.47 -9.70 12.48
N SER A 77 7.41 -9.48 11.16
CA SER A 77 7.99 -8.28 10.53
C SER A 77 7.38 -6.99 11.08
N LEU A 78 6.06 -6.94 11.24
CA LEU A 78 5.35 -5.81 11.82
C LEU A 78 5.71 -5.62 13.30
N ALA A 79 5.83 -6.70 14.07
CA ALA A 79 6.26 -6.62 15.47
C ALA A 79 7.69 -6.07 15.60
N VAL A 80 8.61 -6.48 14.73
CA VAL A 80 9.99 -5.96 14.68
C VAL A 80 9.98 -4.47 14.35
N VAL A 81 9.29 -4.05 13.29
CA VAL A 81 9.18 -2.63 12.89
C VAL A 81 8.56 -1.80 14.02
N ALA A 82 7.48 -2.29 14.63
CA ALA A 82 6.80 -1.62 15.72
C ALA A 82 7.69 -1.49 16.97
N GLY A 83 8.45 -2.53 17.30
CA GLY A 83 9.42 -2.52 18.40
C GLY A 83 10.56 -1.53 18.16
N VAL A 84 11.18 -1.55 16.97
CA VAL A 84 12.29 -0.67 16.61
C VAL A 84 11.85 0.80 16.59
N PHE A 85 10.83 1.15 15.81
CA PHE A 85 10.41 2.55 15.71
C PHE A 85 9.66 3.04 16.94
N GLY A 86 8.88 2.17 17.59
CA GLY A 86 8.19 2.50 18.83
C GLY A 86 9.16 2.86 19.96
N THR A 87 10.25 2.10 20.12
CA THR A 87 11.29 2.41 21.11
C THR A 87 12.14 3.61 20.70
N ALA A 88 12.53 3.72 19.42
CA ALA A 88 13.32 4.84 18.92
C ALA A 88 12.59 6.19 19.06
N PHE A 89 11.28 6.22 18.84
CA PHE A 89 10.50 7.45 18.99
C PHE A 89 10.13 7.77 20.44
N TYR A 90 10.20 6.83 21.39
CA TYR A 90 9.70 7.03 22.75
C TYR A 90 10.35 8.21 23.49
N PRO A 91 11.69 8.38 23.46
CA PRO A 91 12.35 9.51 24.12
C PRO A 91 12.00 10.86 23.50
N VAL A 92 11.68 10.89 22.19
CA VAL A 92 11.45 12.12 21.42
C VAL A 92 9.97 12.51 21.42
N SER A 93 9.09 11.54 21.24
CA SER A 93 7.65 11.73 21.09
C SER A 93 6.88 10.45 21.39
N LYS A 94 6.26 10.42 22.58
CA LYS A 94 5.28 9.38 22.96
C LYS A 94 4.14 9.26 21.95
N GLY A 95 3.76 10.37 21.31
CA GLY A 95 2.74 10.39 20.26
C GLY A 95 3.16 9.63 19.01
N MET A 96 4.40 9.81 18.54
CA MET A 96 4.91 9.05 17.38
C MET A 96 5.08 7.58 17.70
N SER A 97 5.49 7.26 18.93
CA SER A 97 5.60 5.87 19.40
C SER A 97 4.25 5.17 19.35
N LEU A 98 3.21 5.83 19.86
CA LEU A 98 1.84 5.32 19.80
C LEU A 98 1.34 5.19 18.35
N ALA A 99 1.69 6.15 17.47
CA ALA A 99 1.30 6.10 16.06
C ALA A 99 1.88 4.89 15.34
N VAL A 100 3.14 4.54 15.60
CA VAL A 100 3.79 3.35 15.02
C VAL A 100 3.08 2.07 15.46
N LEU A 101 2.80 1.93 16.76
CA LEU A 101 2.09 0.75 17.29
C LEU A 101 0.69 0.63 16.65
N TYR A 102 -0.02 1.75 16.57
CA TYR A 102 -1.32 1.81 15.90
C TYR A 102 -1.21 1.44 14.42
N CYS A 103 -0.25 2.00 13.68
CA CYS A 103 -0.11 1.77 12.25
C CYS A 103 0.27 0.33 11.93
N ALA A 104 1.14 -0.31 12.72
CA ALA A 104 1.48 -1.72 12.52
C ALA A 104 0.27 -2.64 12.70
N GLY A 105 -0.53 -2.43 13.75
CA GLY A 105 -1.77 -3.18 13.96
C GLY A 105 -2.82 -2.88 12.89
N ASN A 106 -2.98 -1.62 12.51
CA ASN A 106 -3.92 -1.20 11.47
C ASN A 106 -3.53 -1.76 10.09
N TYR A 107 -2.23 -1.79 9.76
CA TYR A 107 -1.73 -2.39 8.52
C TYR A 107 -2.14 -3.86 8.44
N TYR A 108 -1.81 -4.67 9.46
CA TYR A 108 -2.17 -6.09 9.47
C TYR A 108 -3.69 -6.29 9.37
N TYR A 109 -4.46 -5.54 10.14
CA TYR A 109 -5.93 -5.64 10.11
C TYR A 109 -6.49 -5.33 8.72
N ILE A 110 -6.10 -4.20 8.11
CA ILE A 110 -6.59 -3.76 6.81
C ILE A 110 -6.14 -4.71 5.72
N HIS A 111 -4.87 -5.12 5.72
CA HIS A 111 -4.30 -6.03 4.74
C HIS A 111 -5.00 -7.39 4.79
N ARG A 112 -5.06 -8.01 5.97
CA ARG A 112 -5.78 -9.28 6.19
C ARG A 112 -7.24 -9.18 5.77
N ARG A 113 -7.94 -8.12 6.20
CA ARG A 113 -9.35 -7.93 5.86
C ARG A 113 -9.55 -7.80 4.36
N ALA A 114 -8.67 -7.10 3.66
CA ALA A 114 -8.77 -6.89 2.22
C ALA A 114 -8.84 -8.21 1.45
N HIS A 115 -8.04 -9.20 1.87
CA HIS A 115 -7.95 -10.50 1.21
C HIS A 115 -8.95 -11.54 1.75
N LEU A 116 -9.65 -11.24 2.84
CA LEU A 116 -10.80 -12.02 3.30
C LEU A 116 -12.12 -11.48 2.76
N GLU A 117 -12.19 -10.18 2.51
CA GLU A 117 -13.36 -9.45 2.00
C GLU A 117 -12.98 -8.58 0.76
N PRO A 118 -12.73 -9.17 -0.43
CA PRO A 118 -12.33 -8.41 -1.62
C PRO A 118 -13.28 -7.29 -2.02
N GLU A 119 -14.60 -7.50 -1.92
CA GLU A 119 -15.58 -6.44 -2.21
C GLU A 119 -15.42 -5.23 -1.29
N TRP A 120 -15.06 -5.46 -0.03
CA TRP A 120 -14.75 -4.39 0.91
C TRP A 120 -13.46 -3.67 0.49
N ALA A 121 -12.45 -4.43 0.06
CA ALA A 121 -11.17 -3.87 -0.38
C ALA A 121 -11.33 -2.96 -1.60
N MET A 122 -12.05 -3.42 -2.62
CA MET A 122 -12.36 -2.64 -3.82
C MET A 122 -13.05 -1.31 -3.49
N LYS A 123 -13.93 -1.29 -2.48
CA LYS A 123 -14.67 -0.08 -2.09
C LYS A 123 -13.87 0.85 -1.16
N ARG A 124 -13.01 0.29 -0.30
CA ARG A 124 -12.38 1.04 0.80
C ARG A 124 -10.91 1.36 0.60
N ILE A 125 -10.20 0.49 -0.10
CA ILE A 125 -8.78 0.61 -0.39
C ILE A 125 -8.49 0.19 -1.84
N PRO A 126 -9.20 0.76 -2.85
CA PRO A 126 -9.09 0.30 -4.23
C PRO A 126 -7.67 0.37 -4.78
N TRP A 127 -6.81 1.26 -4.28
CA TRP A 127 -5.40 1.32 -4.64
C TRP A 127 -4.63 0.03 -4.27
N HIS A 128 -4.98 -0.64 -3.17
CA HIS A 128 -4.40 -1.94 -2.79
C HIS A 128 -4.94 -3.04 -3.70
N TYR A 129 -6.21 -2.98 -4.09
CA TYR A 129 -6.76 -3.87 -5.11
C TYR A 129 -6.02 -3.71 -6.44
N ASP A 130 -5.88 -2.47 -6.93
CA ASP A 130 -5.08 -2.13 -8.10
C ASP A 130 -3.65 -2.67 -7.98
N HIS A 131 -3.01 -2.55 -6.82
CA HIS A 131 -1.64 -3.05 -6.60
C HIS A 131 -1.49 -4.54 -6.95
N HIS A 132 -2.45 -5.38 -6.55
CA HIS A 132 -2.39 -6.80 -6.86
C HIS A 132 -2.89 -7.14 -8.26
N MET A 133 -3.99 -6.50 -8.69
CA MET A 133 -4.78 -6.95 -9.82
C MET A 133 -4.47 -6.22 -11.12
N ASN A 134 -3.85 -5.04 -11.05
CA ASN A 134 -3.41 -4.32 -12.24
C ASN A 134 -2.28 -5.08 -12.97
N SER A 135 -2.13 -4.83 -14.27
CA SER A 135 -0.99 -5.25 -15.08
C SER A 135 0.34 -4.64 -14.61
N ASN A 136 0.30 -3.42 -14.05
CA ASN A 136 1.48 -2.76 -13.49
C ASN A 136 1.66 -3.10 -12.00
N GLN A 137 2.54 -4.06 -11.72
CA GLN A 137 2.89 -4.48 -10.35
C GLN A 137 3.91 -3.56 -9.67
N ASP A 138 4.50 -2.60 -10.39
CA ASP A 138 5.45 -1.61 -9.86
C ASP A 138 4.77 -0.26 -9.58
N ALA A 139 3.59 -0.28 -8.95
CA ALA A 139 2.76 0.88 -8.62
C ALA A 139 1.87 0.62 -7.39
N ASN A 140 1.27 1.68 -6.83
CA ASN A 140 0.34 1.61 -5.70
C ASN A 140 0.93 0.90 -4.46
N TRP A 141 2.03 1.42 -3.93
CA TRP A 141 2.80 0.78 -2.87
C TRP A 141 2.19 0.93 -1.47
N CYS A 142 1.26 1.85 -1.25
CA CYS A 142 0.59 1.94 0.02
C CYS A 142 -0.58 0.95 0.08
N VAL A 143 -0.77 0.31 1.22
CA VAL A 143 -1.89 -0.56 1.58
C VAL A 143 -2.96 0.23 2.33
N THR A 144 -2.60 0.99 3.37
CA THR A 144 -3.57 1.56 4.32
C THR A 144 -4.17 2.89 3.85
N LYS A 145 -3.33 3.75 3.26
CA LYS A 145 -3.68 5.07 2.72
C LYS A 145 -2.80 5.41 1.52
N PRO A 146 -3.33 5.94 0.41
CA PRO A 146 -2.56 6.14 -0.82
C PRO A 146 -1.67 7.39 -0.79
N TRP A 147 -1.38 7.98 0.38
CA TRP A 147 -0.79 9.31 0.46
C TRP A 147 0.57 9.36 -0.22
N PHE A 148 1.48 8.44 0.09
CA PHE A 148 2.80 8.41 -0.53
C PHE A 148 2.76 7.95 -1.99
N ASP A 149 1.72 7.26 -2.43
CA ASP A 149 1.51 6.99 -3.86
C ASP A 149 1.18 8.25 -4.66
N TYR A 150 0.40 9.17 -4.09
CA TYR A 150 0.18 10.49 -4.69
C TYR A 150 1.41 11.37 -4.58
N ILE A 151 2.01 11.47 -3.38
CA ILE A 151 3.19 12.30 -3.15
C ILE A 151 4.32 11.89 -4.09
N LEU A 152 4.56 10.60 -4.30
CA LEU A 152 5.67 10.08 -5.12
C LEU A 152 5.26 9.71 -6.55
N GLY A 153 4.00 9.91 -6.95
CA GLY A 153 3.53 9.72 -8.33
C GLY A 153 3.48 8.26 -8.78
N THR A 154 3.21 7.34 -7.85
CA THR A 154 3.08 5.90 -8.07
C THR A 154 1.63 5.40 -8.04
N ARG A 155 0.64 6.27 -7.84
CA ARG A 155 -0.78 5.92 -8.01
C ARG A 155 -1.09 5.64 -9.49
N VAL A 156 -1.56 4.42 -9.77
CA VAL A 156 -2.02 3.94 -11.08
C VAL A 156 -3.39 3.27 -10.94
N ILE A 157 -4.41 3.87 -11.54
CA ILE A 157 -5.80 3.41 -11.51
C ILE A 157 -6.04 2.48 -12.70
N SER A 158 -6.55 1.27 -12.47
CA SER A 158 -6.83 0.33 -13.57
C SER A 158 -8.22 0.50 -14.19
N ALA A 159 -9.21 0.95 -13.42
CA ALA A 159 -10.58 1.16 -13.90
C ALA A 159 -11.27 2.31 -13.13
N PRO A 160 -12.25 3.03 -13.74
CA PRO A 160 -12.91 4.18 -13.11
C PRO A 160 -13.53 3.89 -11.74
N GLU A 161 -14.11 2.71 -11.55
CA GLU A 161 -14.71 2.26 -10.29
C GLU A 161 -13.69 1.98 -9.17
N LEU A 162 -12.41 1.84 -9.53
CA LEU A 162 -11.28 1.68 -8.59
C LEU A 162 -10.61 3.03 -8.27
N GLN A 163 -11.21 4.16 -8.65
CA GLN A 163 -10.77 5.46 -8.19
C GLN A 163 -11.39 5.78 -6.82
N GLU A 164 -10.54 6.03 -5.83
CA GLU A 164 -10.96 6.55 -4.54
C GLU A 164 -11.55 7.97 -4.65
N ALA A 165 -12.50 8.31 -3.78
CA ALA A 165 -13.21 9.59 -3.82
C ALA A 165 -12.29 10.83 -3.68
N ASN A 166 -11.16 10.68 -2.98
CA ASN A 166 -10.15 11.73 -2.80
C ASN A 166 -8.78 11.11 -2.47
N PRO A 167 -7.68 11.84 -2.70
CA PRO A 167 -6.31 11.34 -2.48
C PRO A 167 -5.95 11.06 -1.01
N LEU A 168 -6.79 11.47 -0.04
CA LEU A 168 -6.60 11.12 1.37
C LEU A 168 -7.14 9.73 1.71
N GLY A 169 -7.96 9.13 0.84
CA GLY A 169 -8.54 7.80 1.08
C GLY A 169 -9.44 7.76 2.33
N ILE A 170 -10.17 8.84 2.60
CA ILE A 170 -11.10 8.97 3.73
C ILE A 170 -12.44 9.58 3.28
N ALA A 171 -13.50 9.35 4.03
CA ALA A 171 -14.78 9.99 3.77
C ALA A 171 -14.70 11.50 4.03
N LEU A 172 -15.06 12.30 3.03
CA LEU A 172 -15.11 13.76 3.10
C LEU A 172 -16.37 14.26 2.36
N PRO A 173 -16.92 15.44 2.74
CA PRO A 173 -17.91 16.12 1.94
C PRO A 173 -17.45 16.27 0.48
N GLN A 174 -18.39 16.14 -0.47
CA GLN A 174 -18.07 16.13 -1.91
C GLN A 174 -17.25 17.34 -2.34
N VAL A 175 -17.61 18.55 -1.87
CA VAL A 175 -16.90 19.80 -2.18
C VAL A 175 -15.42 19.75 -1.77
N LEU A 176 -15.09 19.12 -0.63
CA LEU A 176 -13.71 18.97 -0.19
C LEU A 176 -12.97 17.91 -1.01
N SER A 177 -13.62 16.79 -1.32
CA SER A 177 -13.07 15.77 -2.21
C SER A 177 -12.72 16.34 -3.58
N ASP A 178 -13.65 17.09 -4.20
CA ASP A 178 -13.46 17.71 -5.51
C ASP A 178 -12.31 18.72 -5.50
N SER A 179 -12.24 19.55 -4.46
CA SER A 179 -11.16 20.53 -4.29
C SER A 179 -9.80 19.86 -4.16
N LEU A 180 -9.70 18.76 -3.39
CA LEU A 180 -8.47 18.00 -3.23
C LEU A 180 -8.06 17.31 -4.54
N ASN A 181 -9.00 16.70 -5.24
CA ASN A 181 -8.76 16.07 -6.55
C ASN A 181 -8.26 17.10 -7.57
N TRP A 182 -8.89 18.27 -7.63
CA TRP A 182 -8.48 19.37 -8.49
C TRP A 182 -7.05 19.85 -8.16
N ALA A 183 -6.72 20.00 -6.88
CA ALA A 183 -5.39 20.46 -6.48
C ALA A 183 -4.31 19.43 -6.81
N VAL A 184 -4.53 18.16 -6.47
CA VAL A 184 -3.56 17.08 -6.70
C VAL A 184 -3.38 16.80 -8.20
N SER A 185 -4.46 16.82 -8.99
CA SER A 185 -4.38 16.58 -10.45
C SER A 185 -3.56 17.63 -11.21
N ARG A 186 -3.46 18.86 -10.69
CA ARG A 186 -2.58 19.91 -11.26
C ARG A 186 -1.10 19.66 -10.99
N ILE A 187 -0.77 19.06 -9.84
CA ILE A 187 0.62 18.91 -9.38
C ILE A 187 1.16 17.54 -9.84
N ARG A 188 0.43 16.46 -9.53
CA ARG A 188 0.77 15.07 -9.87
C ARG A 188 -0.50 14.26 -10.11
N PRO A 189 -1.03 14.25 -11.35
CA PRO A 189 -2.22 13.47 -11.67
C PRO A 189 -1.94 11.96 -11.52
N ALA A 190 -2.95 11.23 -11.02
CA ALA A 190 -2.93 9.77 -11.03
C ALA A 190 -2.84 9.27 -12.48
N LYS A 191 -2.09 8.17 -12.66
CA LYS A 191 -1.93 7.54 -13.96
C LYS A 191 -3.08 6.56 -14.20
N TRP A 192 -3.40 6.33 -15.46
CA TRP A 192 -4.45 5.42 -15.91
C TRP A 192 -3.86 4.37 -16.84
N VAL A 193 -4.28 3.11 -16.70
CA VAL A 193 -3.82 2.01 -17.58
C VAL A 193 -4.41 2.15 -18.98
N GLU A 194 -5.72 2.35 -19.11
CA GLU A 194 -6.43 2.43 -20.39
C GLU A 194 -5.94 3.58 -21.27
N LYS A 195 -5.74 4.78 -20.68
CA LYS A 195 -5.21 5.95 -21.41
C LYS A 195 -3.77 5.79 -21.91
N LYS A 196 -3.06 4.73 -21.49
CA LYS A 196 -1.73 4.37 -22.03
C LYS A 196 -1.88 3.51 -23.28
N ALA A 197 -2.84 2.59 -23.32
CA ALA A 197 -3.13 1.76 -24.49
C ALA A 197 -3.62 2.63 -25.65
N GLU A 198 -4.61 3.50 -25.43
CA GLU A 198 -5.14 4.43 -26.44
C GLU A 198 -4.07 5.41 -26.97
N ARG A 199 -3.16 5.88 -26.11
CA ARG A 199 -2.06 6.76 -26.54
C ARG A 199 -0.98 6.03 -27.34
N LEU A 200 -0.73 4.76 -27.07
CA LEU A 200 0.23 3.95 -27.83
C LEU A 200 -0.35 3.57 -29.20
N GLU A 201 -1.64 3.24 -29.27
CA GLU A 201 -2.33 2.95 -30.53
C GLU A 201 -2.35 4.20 -31.44
N ASN A 202 -2.70 5.37 -30.90
CA ASN A 202 -2.71 6.62 -31.66
C ASN A 202 -1.32 7.15 -32.06
N ALA A 203 -0.24 6.69 -31.42
CA ALA A 203 1.12 7.07 -31.78
C ALA A 203 1.77 6.08 -32.78
N ALA A 204 1.14 4.92 -33.00
CA ALA A 204 1.55 3.91 -33.97
C ALA A 204 0.74 3.95 -35.28
N ALA A 205 -0.30 4.79 -35.34
CA ALA A 205 -1.08 5.14 -36.52
C ALA A 205 -0.56 6.42 -37.17
#